data_AF-A0A9X9BMA9-F1
#
_entry.id   AF-A0A9X9BMA9-F1
#
_cell.length_a   1.000
_cell.length_b   1.000
_cell.length_c   1.000
_cell.angle_alpha   90.00
_cell.angle_beta   90.00
_cell.angle_gamma   90.00
#
_symmetry.space_group_name_H-M   'P 1'
#
loop_
_entity.id
_entity.type
_entity.pdbx_description
1 polymer ?
#
loop_
_entity_poly.entity_id
_entity_poly.type
_entity_poly.pdbx_seq_one_letter_code
_entity_poly.pdbx_strand_id
1 'polypeptide(L)'
;MRFGGDVRVSASSTAPAPSPSRLAVVRFHVPRRCLSLSICAYRKTEEQRLEGERKLKRTGQKKQKQVQSKTVEAAGYVVVVTTLNCLDAQGILALYRHRWQVELAFKRMKSLLGLSHLRKKNPEGAKAWLQGKLLVACLIERLIATGEHFSPLEGQGSQRASDTPALPLA
;
A
#
# COMPACT_ATOMS: atom_id res chain seq x y z
N MET A 1 -9.56 -24.40 12.38
CA MET A 1 -8.30 -24.98 11.89
C MET A 1 -7.27 -24.90 12.99
N ARG A 2 -7.09 -25.99 13.75
CA ARG A 2 -5.98 -26.14 14.68
C ARG A 2 -4.79 -26.62 13.84
N PHE A 3 -3.79 -25.78 13.65
CA PHE A 3 -2.52 -26.22 13.07
C PHE A 3 -1.74 -26.92 14.18
N GLY A 4 -1.84 -28.25 14.22
CA GLY A 4 -1.00 -29.12 15.02
C GLY A 4 0.34 -29.29 14.34
N GLY A 5 1.29 -28.44 14.69
CA GLY A 5 2.68 -28.48 14.27
C GLY A 5 3.46 -27.65 15.26
N ASP A 6 4.59 -28.16 15.71
CA ASP A 6 5.41 -27.54 16.76
C ASP A 6 5.99 -26.21 16.25
N VAL A 7 5.23 -25.12 16.41
CA VAL A 7 5.63 -23.76 15.99
C VAL A 7 6.61 -23.22 17.03
N ARG A 8 7.90 -23.43 16.80
CA ARG A 8 8.94 -22.79 17.60
C ARG A 8 9.08 -21.31 17.20
N VAL A 9 8.26 -20.45 17.79
CA VAL A 9 8.37 -18.99 17.65
C VAL A 9 9.60 -18.54 18.44
N SER A 10 10.72 -18.26 17.77
CA SER A 10 11.86 -17.61 18.39
C SER A 10 11.81 -16.12 18.05
N ALA A 11 11.38 -15.30 19.01
CA ALA A 11 11.36 -13.85 18.90
C ALA A 11 12.71 -13.29 19.34
N SER A 12 13.60 -12.96 18.39
CA SER A 12 14.79 -12.17 18.68
C SER A 12 14.36 -10.71 18.86
N SER A 13 14.07 -10.33 20.11
CA SER A 13 13.78 -8.95 20.53
C SER A 13 15.08 -8.17 20.67
N THR A 14 15.60 -7.61 19.59
CA THR A 14 16.72 -6.65 19.67
C THR A 14 16.17 -5.22 19.72
N ALA A 15 16.28 -4.59 20.90
CA ALA A 15 16.16 -3.16 21.25
C ALA A 15 15.02 -2.80 22.25
N PRO A 16 15.33 -2.04 23.34
CA PRO A 16 14.36 -1.55 24.32
C PRO A 16 13.89 -0.11 24.01
N ALA A 17 12.57 0.12 24.06
CA ALA A 17 11.81 1.40 24.12
C ALA A 17 10.60 1.38 23.14
N PRO A 18 9.48 2.04 23.46
CA PRO A 18 8.22 1.89 22.73
C PRO A 18 8.23 2.70 21.43
N SER A 19 8.87 2.17 20.38
CA SER A 19 8.72 2.70 19.02
C SER A 19 7.43 2.15 18.37
N PRO A 20 6.74 2.95 17.53
CA PRO A 20 5.44 2.59 16.94
C PRO A 20 5.48 1.44 15.91
N SER A 21 6.64 0.83 15.69
CA SER A 21 6.85 -0.24 14.71
C SER A 21 7.70 -1.36 15.32
N ARG A 22 7.04 -2.39 15.86
CA ARG A 22 7.72 -3.59 16.38
C ARG A 22 7.85 -4.59 15.24
N LEU A 23 9.08 -4.93 14.90
CA LEU A 23 9.42 -6.05 14.03
C LEU A 23 9.49 -7.32 14.89
N ALA A 24 8.71 -8.33 14.54
CA ALA A 24 8.85 -9.67 15.08
C ALA A 24 9.24 -10.59 13.93
N VAL A 25 10.48 -11.07 13.91
CA VAL A 25 10.89 -12.09 12.94
C VAL A 25 10.39 -13.43 13.46
N VAL A 26 9.59 -14.15 12.66
CA VAL A 26 9.07 -15.47 13.03
C VAL A 26 9.53 -16.47 11.97
N ARG A 27 10.45 -17.35 12.36
CA ARG A 27 10.88 -18.43 11.47
C ARG A 27 9.84 -19.56 11.52
N PHE A 28 9.30 -19.92 10.36
CA PHE A 28 8.40 -21.06 10.23
C PHE A 28 9.14 -22.25 9.65
N HIS A 29 9.02 -23.38 10.33
CA HIS A 29 9.56 -24.65 9.86
C HIS A 29 8.42 -25.46 9.24
N VAL A 30 8.47 -25.70 7.93
CA VAL A 30 7.56 -26.61 7.21
C VAL A 30 8.36 -27.87 6.89
N PRO A 31 7.83 -29.10 7.05
CA PRO A 31 8.58 -30.37 6.96
C PRO A 31 9.32 -30.64 5.63
N ARG A 32 9.20 -29.77 4.62
CA ARG A 32 9.99 -29.83 3.37
C ARG A 32 10.73 -28.54 3.00
N ARG A 33 10.53 -27.42 3.70
CA ARG A 33 11.24 -26.12 3.47
C ARG A 33 11.22 -25.27 4.74
N CYS A 34 12.37 -24.71 5.12
CA CYS A 34 12.43 -23.68 6.15
C CYS A 34 12.21 -22.32 5.47
N LEU A 35 11.10 -21.64 5.77
CA LEU A 35 10.82 -20.29 5.27
C LEU A 35 11.03 -19.31 6.42
N SER A 36 12.03 -18.45 6.27
CA SER A 36 12.18 -17.30 7.18
C SER A 36 11.11 -16.28 6.83
N LEU A 37 10.21 -16.00 7.77
CA LEU A 37 9.18 -14.98 7.63
C LEU A 37 9.44 -13.84 8.62
N SER A 38 9.19 -12.63 8.15
CA SER A 38 9.24 -11.40 8.94
C SER A 38 7.81 -10.93 9.16
N ILE A 39 7.44 -10.65 10.41
CA ILE A 39 6.15 -10.06 10.77
C ILE A 39 6.40 -8.62 11.20
N CYS A 40 5.79 -7.69 10.46
CA CYS A 40 5.79 -6.27 10.79
C CYS A 40 4.41 -5.88 11.28
N ALA A 41 4.33 -5.23 12.44
CA ALA A 41 3.09 -4.67 12.95
C ALA A 41 3.20 -3.15 13.13
N TYR A 42 2.19 -2.44 12.62
CA TYR A 42 2.01 -1.01 12.83
C TYR A 42 0.74 -0.77 13.62
N ARG A 43 0.82 0.03 14.69
CA ARG A 43 -0.34 0.47 15.45
C ARG A 43 -1.02 1.60 14.69
N LYS A 44 -2.30 1.43 14.36
CA LYS A 44 -3.11 2.48 13.75
C LYS A 44 -3.28 3.64 14.71
N THR A 45 -3.56 4.83 14.17
CA THR A 45 -3.95 5.96 15.01
C THR A 45 -5.26 5.64 15.75
N GLU A 46 -5.49 6.34 16.85
CA GLU A 46 -6.68 6.13 17.67
C GLU A 46 -7.97 6.33 16.88
N GLU A 47 -8.03 7.35 16.03
CA GLU A 47 -9.15 7.60 15.12
C GLU A 47 -9.41 6.43 14.15
N GLN A 48 -8.34 5.92 13.52
CA GLN A 48 -8.42 4.79 12.59
C GLN A 48 -8.83 3.49 13.30
N ARG A 49 -8.40 3.30 14.55
CA ARG A 49 -8.81 2.18 15.40
C ARG A 49 -10.30 2.26 15.68
N LEU A 50 -10.79 3.39 16.18
CA LEU A 50 -12.20 3.61 16.47
C LEU A 50 -13.08 3.42 15.24
N GLU A 51 -12.66 3.94 14.08
CA GLU A 51 -13.39 3.73 12.82
C GLU A 51 -13.39 2.25 12.40
N GLY A 52 -12.26 1.56 12.54
CA GLY A 52 -12.14 0.12 12.29
C GLY A 52 -13.07 -0.70 13.18
N GLU A 53 -13.14 -0.38 14.47
CA GLU A 53 -14.05 -1.03 15.42
C GLU A 53 -15.53 -0.79 15.07
N ARG A 54 -15.89 0.45 14.69
CA ARG A 54 -17.25 0.77 14.23
C ARG A 54 -17.62 -0.05 12.99
N LYS A 55 -16.71 -0.16 12.02
CA LYS A 55 -16.91 -0.99 10.81
C LYS A 55 -17.06 -2.47 11.17
N LEU A 56 -16.21 -3.00 12.05
CA LEU A 56 -16.28 -4.39 12.54
C LEU A 56 -17.59 -4.69 13.24
N LYS A 57 -18.07 -3.82 14.13
CA LYS A 57 -19.36 -3.97 14.81
C LYS A 57 -20.52 -3.99 13.81
N ARG A 58 -20.52 -3.06 12.83
CA ARG A 58 -21.54 -3.03 11.75
C ARG A 58 -21.52 -4.31 10.91
N THR A 59 -20.34 -4.80 10.53
CA THR A 59 -20.22 -6.06 9.77
C THR A 59 -20.63 -7.28 10.60
N GLY A 60 -20.30 -7.30 11.88
CA GLY A 60 -20.71 -8.35 12.82
C GLY A 60 -22.23 -8.41 12.98
N GLN A 61 -22.90 -7.26 13.14
CA GLN A 61 -24.36 -7.17 13.18
C GLN A 61 -25.00 -7.66 11.87
N LYS A 62 -24.52 -7.18 10.71
CA LYS A 62 -25.03 -7.62 9.39
C LYS A 62 -24.86 -9.13 9.15
N LYS A 63 -23.80 -9.73 9.68
CA LYS A 63 -23.51 -11.16 9.55
C LYS A 63 -24.00 -11.99 10.74
N GLN A 64 -24.77 -11.40 11.66
CA GLN A 64 -25.26 -12.01 12.90
C GLN A 64 -24.17 -12.78 13.68
N LYS A 65 -22.95 -12.23 13.72
CA LYS A 65 -21.80 -12.86 14.34
C LYS A 65 -21.24 -11.97 15.44
N GLN A 66 -21.10 -12.53 16.64
CA GLN A 66 -20.51 -11.83 17.76
C GLN A 66 -19.00 -11.62 17.50
N VAL A 67 -18.56 -10.37 17.57
CA VAL A 67 -17.15 -10.01 17.37
C VAL A 67 -16.39 -10.31 18.67
N GLN A 68 -15.38 -11.17 18.60
CA GLN A 68 -14.54 -11.49 19.76
C GLN A 68 -13.64 -10.31 20.14
N SER A 69 -13.36 -10.14 21.44
CA SER A 69 -12.49 -9.07 21.96
C SER A 69 -11.11 -9.06 21.31
N LYS A 70 -10.52 -10.25 21.07
CA LYS A 70 -9.24 -10.42 20.35
C LYS A 70 -9.27 -9.85 18.93
N THR A 71 -10.42 -9.92 18.24
CA THR A 71 -10.57 -9.37 16.89
C THR A 71 -10.66 -7.85 16.91
N VAL A 72 -11.27 -7.28 17.95
CA VAL A 72 -11.34 -5.82 18.16
C VAL A 72 -9.94 -5.26 18.43
N GLU A 73 -9.17 -5.92 19.30
CA GLU A 73 -7.78 -5.55 19.57
C GLU A 73 -6.91 -5.64 18.30
N ALA A 74 -7.01 -6.74 17.55
CA ALA A 74 -6.28 -6.92 16.29
C ALA A 74 -6.66 -5.85 15.24
N ALA A 75 -7.87 -5.29 15.30
CA ALA A 75 -8.31 -4.24 14.37
C ALA A 75 -7.50 -2.94 14.50
N GLY A 76 -6.94 -2.69 15.69
CA GLY A 76 -6.07 -1.56 15.97
C GLY A 76 -4.68 -1.67 15.33
N TYR A 77 -4.36 -2.81 14.73
CA TYR A 77 -3.06 -3.05 14.11
C TYR A 77 -3.19 -3.33 12.61
N VAL A 78 -2.16 -2.97 11.86
CA VAL A 78 -1.89 -3.50 10.52
C VAL A 78 -0.73 -4.47 10.66
N VAL A 79 -0.98 -5.74 10.35
CA VAL A 79 0.03 -6.80 10.41
C VAL A 79 0.37 -7.24 9.00
N VAL A 80 1.65 -7.20 8.67
CA VAL A 80 2.20 -7.63 7.38
C VAL A 80 3.12 -8.81 7.63
N VAL A 81 2.87 -9.91 6.92
CA VAL A 81 3.75 -11.10 6.92
C VAL A 81 4.45 -11.15 5.57
N THR A 82 5.77 -11.23 5.59
CA THR A 82 6.58 -11.22 4.37
C THR A 82 7.78 -12.15 4.46
N THR A 83 8.23 -12.66 3.33
CA THR A 83 9.51 -13.39 3.19
C THR A 83 10.69 -12.45 2.95
N LEU A 84 10.43 -11.14 2.75
CA LEU A 84 11.46 -10.13 2.55
C LEU A 84 12.29 -9.94 3.83
N ASN A 85 13.61 -10.02 3.67
CA ASN A 85 14.60 -9.86 4.73
C ASN A 85 15.59 -8.71 4.47
N CYS A 86 15.50 -8.05 3.31
CA CYS A 86 16.40 -6.97 2.90
C CYS A 86 15.93 -5.57 3.33
N LEU A 87 14.73 -5.45 3.89
CA LEU A 87 14.12 -4.18 4.31
C LEU A 87 13.82 -4.20 5.81
N ASP A 88 13.89 -3.04 6.42
CA ASP A 88 13.47 -2.80 7.79
C ASP A 88 11.93 -2.72 7.91
N ALA A 89 11.41 -2.53 9.13
CA ALA A 89 9.96 -2.50 9.39
C ALA A 89 9.27 -1.42 8.57
N GLN A 90 9.92 -0.25 8.52
CA GLN A 90 9.39 0.94 7.86
C GLN A 90 9.40 0.75 6.34
N GLY A 91 10.48 0.20 5.77
CA GLY A 91 10.55 -0.15 4.35
C GLY A 91 9.49 -1.18 3.94
N ILE A 92 9.26 -2.22 4.74
CA ILE A 92 8.22 -3.23 4.49
C ILE A 92 6.82 -2.59 4.52
N LEU A 93 6.54 -1.76 5.52
CA LEU A 93 5.25 -1.08 5.65
C LEU A 93 5.05 -0.04 4.54
N ALA A 94 6.07 0.71 4.16
CA ALA A 94 6.04 1.64 3.03
C ALA A 94 5.72 0.91 1.73
N LEU A 95 6.40 -0.21 1.46
CA LEU A 95 6.10 -1.06 0.31
C LEU A 95 4.65 -1.59 0.36
N TYR A 96 4.18 -2.00 1.54
CA TYR A 96 2.81 -2.46 1.72
C TYR A 96 1.77 -1.36 1.46
N ARG A 97 2.08 -0.08 1.73
CA ARG A 97 1.20 1.05 1.39
C ARG A 97 0.94 1.16 -0.11
N HIS A 98 1.90 0.78 -0.96
CA HIS A 98 1.74 0.80 -2.41
C HIS A 98 0.81 -0.29 -2.95
N ARG A 99 0.38 -1.26 -2.13
CA ARG A 99 -0.61 -2.26 -2.53
C ARG A 99 -1.86 -1.63 -3.12
N TRP A 100 -2.35 -0.54 -2.53
CA TRP A 100 -3.58 0.10 -2.97
C TRP A 100 -3.40 0.87 -4.28
N GLN A 101 -2.20 1.39 -4.54
CA GLN A 101 -1.88 2.02 -5.83
C GLN A 101 -1.97 1.02 -6.98
N VAL A 102 -1.52 -0.22 -6.76
CA VAL A 102 -1.65 -1.30 -7.75
C VAL A 102 -3.12 -1.62 -8.02
N GLU A 103 -3.96 -1.73 -6.99
CA GLU A 103 -5.39 -1.96 -7.14
C GLU A 103 -6.08 -0.81 -7.90
N LEU A 104 -5.71 0.44 -7.57
CA LEU A 104 -6.25 1.62 -8.25
C LEU A 104 -5.84 1.66 -9.72
N ALA A 105 -4.59 1.32 -10.05
CA ALA A 105 -4.13 1.18 -11.42
C ALA A 105 -4.95 0.11 -12.17
N PHE A 106 -5.17 -1.06 -11.57
CA PHE A 106 -6.05 -2.08 -12.17
C PHE A 106 -7.49 -1.61 -12.35
N LYS A 107 -8.02 -0.83 -11.40
CA LYS A 107 -9.38 -0.26 -11.50
C LYS A 107 -9.48 0.74 -12.65
N ARG A 108 -8.49 1.63 -12.78
CA ARG A 108 -8.39 2.60 -13.89
C ARG A 108 -8.27 1.90 -15.23
N MET A 109 -7.35 0.95 -15.36
CA MET A 109 -7.16 0.16 -16.59
C MET A 109 -8.44 -0.57 -16.99
N LYS A 110 -9.15 -1.19 -16.04
CA LYS A 110 -10.44 -1.85 -16.32
C LYS A 110 -11.50 -0.86 -16.81
N SER A 111 -11.54 0.34 -16.26
CA SER A 111 -12.46 1.41 -16.66
C SER A 111 -12.14 1.98 -18.04
N LEU A 112 -10.87 2.32 -18.31
CA LEU A 112 -10.45 2.96 -19.56
C LEU A 112 -10.48 2.00 -20.75
N LEU A 113 -10.16 0.73 -20.54
CA LEU A 113 -9.94 -0.22 -21.63
C LEU A 113 -11.00 -1.32 -21.72
N GLY A 114 -12.00 -1.32 -20.84
CA GLY A 114 -13.02 -2.37 -20.80
C GLY A 114 -12.38 -3.77 -20.77
N LEU A 115 -11.33 -3.95 -19.95
CA LEU A 115 -10.58 -5.21 -19.83
C LEU A 115 -11.44 -6.39 -19.36
N SER A 116 -12.66 -6.12 -18.88
CA SER A 116 -13.64 -7.12 -18.43
C SER A 116 -14.31 -7.91 -19.56
N HIS A 117 -14.33 -7.40 -20.80
CA HIS A 117 -15.01 -8.05 -21.93
C HIS A 117 -14.03 -8.77 -22.86
N LEU A 118 -13.64 -10.00 -22.50
CA LEU A 118 -12.80 -10.84 -23.34
C LEU A 118 -13.60 -11.41 -24.52
N ARG A 119 -13.39 -10.86 -25.72
CA ARG A 119 -14.12 -11.29 -26.94
C ARG A 119 -13.62 -12.62 -27.53
N LYS A 120 -12.43 -13.10 -27.15
CA LYS A 120 -11.77 -14.26 -27.77
C LYS A 120 -11.85 -15.49 -26.87
N LYS A 121 -12.33 -16.61 -27.43
CA LYS A 121 -12.42 -17.93 -26.75
C LYS A 121 -11.13 -18.76 -26.88
N ASN A 122 -10.30 -18.49 -27.88
CA ASN A 122 -9.02 -19.18 -28.08
C ASN A 122 -7.96 -18.67 -27.08
N PRO A 123 -7.22 -19.53 -26.37
CA PRO A 123 -6.30 -19.13 -25.31
C PRO A 123 -5.15 -18.25 -25.80
N GLU A 124 -4.54 -18.58 -26.94
CA GLU A 124 -3.47 -17.79 -27.54
C GLU A 124 -3.99 -16.42 -28.02
N GLY A 125 -5.17 -16.40 -28.63
CA GLY A 125 -5.83 -15.16 -29.03
C GLY A 125 -6.21 -14.28 -27.84
N ALA A 126 -6.64 -14.88 -26.73
CA ALA A 126 -6.97 -14.19 -25.48
C ALA A 126 -5.71 -13.58 -24.82
N LYS A 127 -4.60 -14.33 -24.78
CA LYS A 127 -3.30 -13.83 -24.30
C LYS A 127 -2.83 -12.64 -25.11
N ALA A 128 -2.77 -12.77 -26.44
CA ALA A 128 -2.34 -11.69 -27.32
C ALA A 128 -3.23 -10.44 -27.19
N TRP A 129 -4.55 -10.64 -27.07
CA TRP A 129 -5.50 -9.54 -26.88
C TRP A 129 -5.34 -8.84 -25.52
N LEU A 130 -5.13 -9.61 -24.45
CA LEU A 130 -4.88 -9.06 -23.12
C LEU A 130 -3.56 -8.30 -23.08
N GLN A 131 -2.49 -8.88 -23.65
CA GLN A 131 -1.18 -8.23 -23.77
C GLN A 131 -1.27 -6.92 -24.55
N GLY A 132 -1.99 -6.90 -25.69
CA GLY A 132 -2.24 -5.69 -26.46
C GLY A 132 -2.97 -4.61 -25.63
N LYS A 133 -4.01 -4.98 -24.89
CA LYS A 133 -4.70 -4.04 -24.01
C LYS A 133 -3.81 -3.53 -22.88
N LEU A 134 -3.02 -4.40 -22.25
CA LEU A 134 -2.08 -3.99 -21.20
C LEU A 134 -1.03 -3.02 -21.73
N LEU A 135 -0.48 -3.28 -22.93
CA LEU A 135 0.46 -2.38 -23.60
C LEU A 135 -0.15 -0.99 -23.82
N VAL A 136 -1.36 -0.93 -24.39
CA VAL A 136 -2.08 0.34 -24.61
C VAL A 136 -2.36 1.04 -23.27
N ALA A 137 -2.72 0.30 -22.22
CA ALA A 137 -2.90 0.85 -20.88
C ALA A 137 -1.65 1.56 -20.37
N CYS A 138 -0.52 0.87 -20.45
CA CYS A 138 0.76 1.40 -20.01
C CYS A 138 1.20 2.60 -20.85
N LEU A 139 0.92 2.61 -22.16
CA LEU A 139 1.21 3.76 -23.03
C LEU A 139 0.37 4.98 -22.64
N ILE A 140 -0.93 4.82 -22.41
CA ILE A 140 -1.82 5.91 -21.97
C ILE A 140 -1.34 6.47 -20.62
N GLU A 141 -1.07 5.62 -19.63
CA GLU A 141 -0.57 6.05 -18.31
C GLU A 141 0.78 6.79 -18.43
N ARG A 142 1.69 6.34 -19.31
CA ARG A 142 2.96 7.04 -19.57
C ARG A 142 2.74 8.41 -20.23
N LEU A 143 1.82 8.50 -21.18
CA LEU A 143 1.49 9.76 -21.85
C LEU A 143 0.85 10.76 -20.87
N ILE A 144 -0.07 10.32 -20.02
CA ILE A 144 -0.67 11.13 -18.95
C ILE A 144 0.43 11.61 -18.00
N ALA A 145 1.28 10.72 -17.50
CA ALA A 145 2.37 11.08 -16.60
C ALA A 145 3.30 12.13 -17.24
N THR A 146 3.63 11.98 -18.53
CA THR A 146 4.45 12.95 -19.25
C THR A 146 3.74 14.29 -19.47
N GLY A 147 2.44 14.26 -19.76
CA GLY A 147 1.61 15.45 -20.00
C GLY A 147 1.37 16.29 -18.74
N GLU A 148 1.23 15.66 -17.58
CA GLU A 148 1.08 16.35 -16.28
C GLU A 148 2.35 17.11 -15.85
N HIS A 149 3.51 16.79 -16.43
CA HIS A 149 4.75 17.57 -16.23
C HIS A 149 4.80 18.85 -17.08
N PHE A 150 3.83 19.08 -17.96
CA PHE A 150 3.74 20.26 -18.82
C PHE A 150 2.67 21.23 -18.27
N SER A 151 2.94 21.85 -17.12
CA SER A 151 2.11 22.96 -16.63
C SER A 151 2.80 24.30 -16.96
N PRO A 152 2.35 25.06 -17.98
CA PRO A 152 2.85 26.40 -18.24
C PRO A 152 2.20 27.35 -17.24
N LEU A 153 2.83 27.53 -16.08
CA LEU A 153 2.60 28.73 -15.29
C LEU A 153 3.64 29.75 -15.70
N GLU A 154 3.29 30.54 -16.71
CA GLU A 154 3.96 31.79 -17.04
C GLU A 154 3.87 32.74 -15.85
N GLY A 155 4.84 32.65 -14.95
CA GLY A 155 5.10 33.63 -13.92
C GLY A 155 5.81 34.85 -14.53
N GLN A 156 5.06 35.72 -15.21
CA GLN A 156 5.50 37.11 -15.42
C GLN A 156 4.52 38.05 -14.74
N GLY A 157 4.77 38.28 -13.46
CA GLY A 157 3.96 39.17 -12.64
C GLY A 157 4.58 39.36 -11.26
N SER A 158 5.73 40.04 -11.20
CA SER A 158 6.16 40.90 -10.08
C SER A 158 7.67 41.14 -10.14
N GLN A 159 8.11 42.04 -11.03
CA GLN A 159 9.23 42.92 -10.68
C GLN A 159 8.62 44.20 -10.13
N ARG A 160 8.29 44.20 -8.83
CA ARG A 160 8.40 45.45 -8.06
C ARG A 160 9.90 45.70 -7.90
N ALA A 161 10.48 46.42 -8.85
CA ALA A 161 11.74 47.10 -8.63
C ALA A 161 11.45 48.25 -7.66
N SER A 162 11.55 47.95 -6.36
CA SER A 162 11.82 48.97 -5.35
C SER A 162 13.29 49.38 -5.49
N ASP A 163 13.60 50.14 -6.53
CA ASP A 163 14.84 50.90 -6.61
C ASP A 163 14.45 52.37 -6.51
N THR A 164 14.49 52.89 -5.28
CA THR A 164 14.65 54.31 -5.03
C THR A 164 16.12 54.62 -5.28
N PRO A 165 16.50 55.39 -6.32
CA PRO A 165 17.83 55.96 -6.35
C PRO A 165 17.80 57.21 -5.47
N ALA A 166 18.54 57.15 -4.36
CA ALA A 166 19.03 58.35 -3.71
C ALA A 166 19.95 59.08 -4.72
N LEU A 167 19.66 60.34 -5.02
CA LEU A 167 20.62 61.26 -5.63
C LEU A 167 20.65 62.59 -4.87
N PRO A 168 21.84 63.23 -4.74
CA PRO A 168 22.09 64.36 -3.85
C PRO A 168 22.09 65.72 -4.57
N LEU A 169 21.96 66.77 -3.74
CA LEU A 169 22.35 68.20 -3.91
C LEU A 169 21.69 69.06 -5.01
N ALA A 170 20.91 70.05 -4.56
CA ALA A 170 21.23 71.47 -4.71
C ALA A 170 20.62 72.26 -3.52
#